data_AF-E8KJB1-F1
#
_entry.id   AF-E8KJB1-F1
#
_cell.length_a   1.000
_cell.length_b   1.000
_cell.length_c   1.000
_cell.angle_alpha   90.00
_cell.angle_beta   90.00
_cell.angle_gamma   90.00
#
_symmetry.space_group_name_H-M   'P 1'
#
loop_
_entity.id
_entity.type
_entity.pdbx_description
1 polymer ?
#
loop_
_entity_poly.entity_id
_entity_poly.type
_entity_poly.pdbx_seq_one_letter_code
_entity_poly.pdbx_strand_id
1 'polypeptide(L)'
;MLKDLGANSKVLVHSYDEKRTLSKLKKTNYVRAGFVFVDESGLAKYQDPKTGKDVYRYGKIGYLFYKGVEPAKSLPVDKVINYVGTWDFTTDAQKGRLPQGLNDAPSAGDRVGVISFDEPTNENPNKGDIGHRSEFTVDFGKKELKGALYRNSVVYGDSDKKADKVKRYDISTKVFGNRFRGNATATDKQTAYWKDDATLEGGFYGPNAEELAGKFLANNYSLFSVFAAQQTEKSEAETKFDAVQLDLKEAKKLNMDTFGYAN
;
A
#
# COMPACT_ATOMS: atom_id res chain seq x y z
N MET A 1 -19.78 23.28 36.78
CA MET A 1 -20.08 23.34 35.33
C MET A 1 -18.79 23.05 34.57
N LEU A 2 -18.59 21.80 34.13
CA LEU A 2 -17.54 21.51 33.15
C LEU A 2 -17.94 22.20 31.86
N LYS A 3 -17.11 23.13 31.39
CA LYS A 3 -17.22 23.67 30.04
C LYS A 3 -17.01 22.51 29.07
N ASP A 4 -17.94 22.39 28.15
CA ASP A 4 -17.88 21.55 26.97
C ASP A 4 -16.51 21.76 26.29
N LEU A 5 -15.64 20.75 26.37
CA LEU A 5 -14.33 20.77 25.74
C LEU A 5 -14.54 20.54 24.24
N GLY A 6 -14.75 21.65 23.54
CA GLY A 6 -14.32 21.93 22.17
C GLY A 6 -14.62 20.87 21.12
N ALA A 7 -15.41 21.23 20.11
CA ALA A 7 -15.59 20.50 18.87
C ALA A 7 -14.30 19.78 18.42
N ASN A 8 -14.23 18.46 18.60
CA ASN A 8 -13.17 17.63 18.06
C ASN A 8 -13.18 17.78 16.54
N SER A 9 -12.26 18.57 15.96
CA SER A 9 -12.15 18.68 14.50
C SER A 9 -11.66 17.34 13.96
N LYS A 10 -12.60 16.49 13.54
CA LYS A 10 -12.32 15.25 12.82
C LYS A 10 -11.68 15.60 11.48
N VAL A 11 -10.38 15.34 11.34
CA VAL A 11 -9.67 15.60 10.09
C VAL A 11 -9.60 14.32 9.28
N LEU A 12 -10.21 14.31 8.09
CA LEU A 12 -10.03 13.24 7.13
C LEU A 12 -8.66 13.37 6.45
N VAL A 13 -7.87 12.30 6.50
CA VAL A 13 -6.53 12.22 5.89
C VAL A 13 -6.49 10.99 4.99
N HIS A 14 -5.92 11.11 3.79
CA HIS A 14 -5.67 9.96 2.92
C HIS A 14 -4.37 10.11 2.13
N SER A 15 -3.85 9.00 1.62
CA SER A 15 -2.53 8.99 0.96
C SER A 15 -2.47 9.68 -0.42
N TYR A 16 -3.60 10.21 -0.91
CA TYR A 16 -3.76 10.91 -2.20
C TYR A 16 -4.29 12.34 -2.01
N ASP A 17 -4.14 12.92 -0.82
CA ASP A 17 -4.70 14.24 -0.48
C ASP A 17 -3.88 15.42 -1.05
N GLU A 18 -2.77 15.14 -1.73
CA GLU A 18 -1.80 16.10 -2.31
C GLU A 18 -1.14 17.06 -1.30
N LYS A 19 -1.41 16.88 0.00
CA LYS A 19 -0.88 17.74 1.06
C LYS A 19 0.57 17.42 1.40
N ARG A 20 0.98 16.16 1.24
CA ARG A 20 2.34 15.67 1.55
C ARG A 20 3.17 15.43 0.31
N THR A 21 4.49 15.57 0.38
CA THR A 21 5.37 15.38 -0.79
C THR A 21 5.20 14.00 -1.43
N LEU A 22 5.10 12.93 -0.61
CA LEU A 22 4.87 11.58 -1.12
C LEU A 22 3.55 11.44 -1.87
N SER A 23 2.48 12.10 -1.40
CA SER A 23 1.17 12.03 -2.06
C SER A 23 1.19 12.61 -3.47
N LYS A 24 2.04 13.62 -3.72
CA LYS A 24 2.25 14.22 -5.05
C LYS A 24 2.97 13.29 -6.03
N LEU A 25 3.63 12.24 -5.54
CA LEU A 25 4.28 11.21 -6.36
C LEU A 25 3.30 10.10 -6.77
N LYS A 26 2.14 9.98 -6.11
CA LYS A 26 1.15 8.95 -6.41
C LYS A 26 0.23 9.37 -7.57
N LYS A 27 0.77 9.45 -8.79
CA LYS A 27 0.08 9.88 -10.02
C LYS A 27 -0.41 8.72 -10.90
N THR A 28 -0.99 7.71 -10.27
CA THR A 28 -1.54 6.55 -10.96
C THR A 28 -2.92 6.86 -11.57
N ASN A 29 -3.26 6.23 -12.68
CA ASN A 29 -4.54 6.39 -13.38
C ASN A 29 -5.52 5.26 -13.04
N TYR A 30 -5.03 4.03 -12.92
CA TYR A 30 -5.84 2.82 -12.78
C TYR A 30 -5.82 2.27 -11.36
N VAL A 31 -4.76 2.52 -10.58
CA VAL A 31 -4.64 2.03 -9.21
C VAL A 31 -4.65 3.14 -8.17
N ARG A 32 -5.15 2.83 -6.98
CA ARG A 32 -4.97 3.61 -5.75
C ARG A 32 -4.57 2.66 -4.63
N ALA A 33 -3.44 2.90 -3.96
CA ALA A 33 -3.05 2.13 -2.78
C ALA A 33 -2.50 3.04 -1.68
N GLY A 34 -2.92 2.79 -0.45
CA GLY A 34 -2.46 3.49 0.74
C GLY A 34 -3.48 3.44 1.85
N PHE A 35 -3.71 4.57 2.51
CA PHE A 35 -4.61 4.67 3.65
C PHE A 35 -5.62 5.80 3.51
N VAL A 36 -6.70 5.67 4.27
CA VAL A 36 -7.65 6.74 4.59
C VAL A 36 -8.04 6.59 6.05
N PHE A 37 -7.96 7.67 6.82
CA PHE A 37 -8.35 7.66 8.23
C PHE A 37 -8.94 9.00 8.64
N VAL A 38 -9.74 8.97 9.69
CA VAL A 38 -10.10 10.15 10.45
C VAL A 38 -9.13 10.24 11.61
N ASP A 39 -8.45 11.38 11.72
CA ASP A 39 -7.69 11.71 12.91
C ASP A 39 -8.68 12.17 13.99
N GLU A 40 -8.98 11.26 14.91
CA GLU A 40 -9.68 11.58 16.14
C GLU A 40 -8.61 11.68 17.23
N SER A 41 -7.99 12.85 17.35
CA SER A 41 -6.95 13.16 18.34
C SER A 41 -7.50 13.24 19.78
N GLY A 42 -8.46 12.35 20.13
CA GLY A 42 -9.11 12.22 21.42
C GLY A 42 -9.60 10.79 21.68
N LEU A 43 -10.02 10.53 22.92
CA LEU A 43 -10.61 9.26 23.34
C LEU A 43 -12.07 9.20 22.86
N ALA A 44 -12.36 8.35 21.88
CA ALA A 44 -13.73 8.07 21.45
C ALA A 44 -14.34 6.98 22.33
N LYS A 45 -15.46 7.31 22.99
CA LYS A 45 -16.28 6.34 23.73
C LYS A 45 -17.50 5.97 22.88
N TYR A 46 -17.75 4.68 22.70
CA TYR A 46 -19.00 4.19 22.15
C TYR A 46 -19.47 2.96 22.93
N GLN A 47 -20.78 2.70 22.91
CA GLN A 47 -21.35 1.51 23.51
C GLN A 47 -21.41 0.40 22.46
N ASP A 48 -20.84 -0.77 22.76
CA ASP A 48 -20.94 -1.92 21.87
C ASP A 48 -22.40 -2.39 21.78
N PRO A 49 -23.03 -2.35 20.60
CA PRO A 49 -24.44 -2.71 20.45
C PRO A 49 -24.72 -4.19 20.75
N LYS A 50 -23.70 -5.07 20.72
CA LYS A 50 -23.84 -6.49 21.02
C LYS A 50 -23.71 -6.80 22.51
N THR A 51 -22.86 -6.07 23.23
CA THR A 51 -22.51 -6.39 24.63
C THR A 51 -22.98 -5.34 25.63
N GLY A 52 -23.41 -4.17 25.18
CA GLY A 52 -23.79 -3.03 26.03
C GLY A 52 -22.62 -2.39 26.78
N LYS A 53 -21.38 -2.86 26.56
CA LYS A 53 -20.18 -2.37 27.27
C LYS A 53 -19.66 -1.10 26.62
N ASP A 54 -19.11 -0.23 27.47
CA ASP A 54 -18.33 0.91 27.01
C ASP A 54 -17.05 0.43 26.33
N VAL A 55 -16.82 0.89 25.11
CA VAL A 55 -15.58 0.69 24.37
C VAL A 55 -14.92 2.04 24.15
N TYR A 56 -13.65 2.10 24.50
CA TYR A 56 -12.80 3.27 24.34
C TYR A 56 -11.83 3.01 23.19
N ARG A 57 -11.91 3.84 22.16
CA ARG A 57 -10.95 3.88 21.05
C ARG A 57 -10.14 5.16 21.12
N TYR A 58 -8.88 5.05 20.72
CA TYR A 58 -7.95 6.15 20.69
C TYR A 58 -7.19 6.11 19.36
N GLY A 59 -6.79 7.27 18.85
CA GLY A 59 -5.96 7.39 17.67
C GLY A 59 -6.73 7.35 16.35
N LYS A 60 -6.00 7.05 15.27
CA LYS A 60 -6.50 7.14 13.89
C LYS A 60 -7.45 5.99 13.58
N ILE A 61 -8.65 6.30 13.10
CA ILE A 61 -9.65 5.29 12.73
C ILE A 61 -9.80 5.30 11.20
N GLY A 62 -9.48 4.18 10.56
CA GLY A 62 -9.46 4.13 9.11
C GLY A 62 -9.12 2.77 8.53
N TYR A 63 -8.71 2.80 7.26
CA TYR A 63 -8.43 1.64 6.45
C TYR A 63 -7.10 1.78 5.73
N LEU A 64 -6.39 0.66 5.63
CA LEU A 64 -5.39 0.44 4.59
C LEU A 64 -6.07 -0.26 3.41
N PHE A 65 -5.80 0.19 2.19
CA PHE A 65 -6.49 -0.31 1.00
C PHE A 65 -5.59 -0.30 -0.24
N TYR A 66 -5.91 -1.17 -1.19
CA TYR A 66 -5.66 -0.88 -2.60
C TYR A 66 -6.92 -1.15 -3.41
N LYS A 67 -7.08 -0.41 -4.49
CA LYS A 67 -8.16 -0.56 -5.46
C LYS A 67 -7.58 -0.31 -6.85
N GLY A 68 -7.79 -1.26 -7.75
CA GLY A 68 -7.53 -1.06 -9.17
C GLY A 68 -8.83 -1.07 -9.96
N VAL A 69 -8.84 -0.37 -11.09
CA VAL A 69 -9.87 -0.42 -12.13
C VAL A 69 -9.24 -0.91 -13.42
N GLU A 70 -10.05 -1.44 -14.34
CA GLU A 70 -9.59 -1.99 -15.62
C GLU A 70 -8.45 -3.01 -15.45
N PRO A 71 -8.71 -4.20 -14.87
CA PRO A 71 -7.71 -5.27 -14.83
C PRO A 71 -7.15 -5.55 -16.23
N ALA A 72 -5.83 -5.62 -16.34
CA ALA A 72 -5.16 -5.61 -17.64
C ALA A 72 -5.59 -6.79 -18.51
N LYS A 73 -6.08 -6.51 -19.72
CA LYS A 73 -6.42 -7.54 -20.72
C LYS A 73 -5.29 -7.78 -21.70
N SER A 74 -4.42 -6.79 -21.88
CA SER A 74 -3.20 -6.91 -22.66
C SER A 74 -1.99 -6.87 -21.75
N LEU A 75 -0.98 -7.69 -22.06
CA LEU A 75 0.29 -7.73 -21.34
C LEU A 75 1.45 -7.55 -22.32
N PRO A 76 2.53 -6.85 -21.91
CA PRO A 76 3.78 -6.81 -22.66
C PRO A 76 4.32 -8.23 -22.92
N VAL A 77 4.98 -8.42 -24.07
CA VAL A 77 5.48 -9.73 -24.51
C VAL A 77 7.00 -9.70 -24.59
N ASP A 78 7.64 -10.70 -23.97
CA ASP A 78 9.09 -10.90 -23.95
C ASP A 78 9.90 -9.66 -23.57
N LYS A 79 9.32 -8.83 -22.70
CA LYS A 79 9.93 -7.60 -22.17
C LYS A 79 10.20 -7.73 -20.67
N VAL A 80 11.26 -7.06 -20.25
CA VAL A 80 11.57 -6.80 -18.84
C VAL A 80 11.26 -5.35 -18.56
N ILE A 81 10.29 -5.07 -17.68
CA ILE A 81 9.79 -3.72 -17.44
C ILE A 81 9.89 -3.39 -15.95
N ASN A 82 10.38 -2.19 -15.67
CA ASN A 82 10.47 -1.68 -14.31
C ASN A 82 9.20 -0.93 -13.93
N TYR A 83 8.71 -1.15 -12.71
CA TYR A 83 7.60 -0.44 -12.10
C TYR A 83 8.07 0.21 -10.82
N VAL A 84 7.73 1.49 -10.64
CA VAL A 84 8.12 2.22 -9.44
C VAL A 84 6.89 2.90 -8.84
N GLY A 85 6.83 2.91 -7.51
CA GLY A 85 5.65 3.33 -6.80
C GLY A 85 5.86 3.50 -5.31
N THR A 86 4.81 3.22 -4.55
CA THR A 86 4.78 3.37 -3.10
C THR A 86 4.16 2.15 -2.45
N TRP A 87 4.49 1.94 -1.18
CA TRP A 87 3.81 0.98 -0.33
C TRP A 87 3.41 1.63 0.98
N ASP A 88 2.38 1.09 1.61
CA ASP A 88 1.86 1.53 2.89
C ASP A 88 1.50 0.30 3.71
N PHE A 89 1.52 0.42 5.03
CA PHE A 89 1.25 -0.70 5.92
C PHE A 89 0.45 -0.27 7.14
N THR A 90 -0.11 -1.25 7.81
CA THR A 90 -0.60 -1.16 9.19
C THR A 90 -0.15 -2.38 9.98
N THR A 91 0.11 -2.20 11.27
CA THR A 91 0.48 -3.30 12.17
C THR A 91 -0.69 -3.73 13.04
N ASP A 92 -0.57 -4.90 13.66
CA ASP A 92 -1.35 -5.21 14.85
C ASP A 92 -0.94 -4.31 16.04
N ALA A 93 -1.73 -4.39 17.11
CA ALA A 93 -1.45 -3.75 18.39
C ALA A 93 -1.26 -4.83 19.46
N GLN A 94 -0.14 -4.80 20.16
CA GLN A 94 0.19 -5.78 21.20
C GLN A 94 0.60 -5.10 22.50
N LYS A 95 -0.10 -5.46 23.57
CA LYS A 95 0.10 -4.87 24.89
C LYS A 95 1.56 -4.91 25.33
N GLY A 96 2.16 -3.75 25.61
CA GLY A 96 3.55 -3.63 26.08
C GLY A 96 4.62 -3.68 25.00
N ARG A 97 4.26 -3.67 23.71
CA ARG A 97 5.22 -3.54 22.62
C ARG A 97 5.85 -2.15 22.63
N LEU A 98 7.18 -2.08 22.54
CA LEU A 98 7.91 -0.81 22.49
C LEU A 98 7.75 -0.14 21.11
N PRO A 99 7.66 1.19 21.04
CA PRO A 99 7.35 1.93 19.80
C PRO A 99 8.47 1.93 18.72
N GLN A 100 9.58 1.21 18.91
CA GLN A 100 10.71 1.00 17.97
C GLN A 100 10.94 2.11 16.92
N GLY A 101 11.33 3.31 17.36
CA GLY A 101 11.61 4.46 16.49
C GLY A 101 10.44 5.42 16.28
N LEU A 102 9.29 5.15 16.90
CA LEU A 102 8.11 6.02 17.00
C LEU A 102 8.02 6.63 18.40
N ASN A 103 9.13 7.15 18.92
CA ASN A 103 9.24 7.53 20.34
C ASN A 103 8.23 8.61 20.78
N ASP A 104 7.74 9.43 19.86
CA ASP A 104 6.71 10.46 20.13
C ASP A 104 5.27 9.90 20.14
N ALA A 105 5.09 8.61 19.88
CA ALA A 105 3.81 7.91 19.86
C ALA A 105 3.85 6.64 20.74
N PRO A 106 3.89 6.77 22.07
CA PRO A 106 4.11 5.63 22.99
C PRO A 106 2.99 4.57 22.99
N SER A 107 1.81 4.90 22.45
CA SER A 107 0.71 3.94 22.26
C SER A 107 0.78 3.20 20.92
N ALA A 108 1.64 3.62 19.99
CA ALA A 108 1.78 3.03 18.67
C ALA A 108 2.45 1.66 18.78
N GLY A 109 1.80 0.65 18.20
CA GLY A 109 2.17 -0.76 18.34
C GLY A 109 1.68 -1.41 19.64
N ASP A 110 1.29 -0.63 20.67
CA ASP A 110 0.77 -1.12 21.96
C ASP A 110 -0.78 -1.19 21.96
N ARG A 111 -1.42 -0.02 21.86
CA ARG A 111 -2.88 0.13 21.92
C ARG A 111 -3.52 0.38 20.55
N VAL A 112 -2.74 0.89 19.62
CA VAL A 112 -3.14 1.18 18.24
C VAL A 112 -2.10 0.60 17.30
N GLY A 113 -2.55 0.09 16.15
CA GLY A 113 -1.63 -0.31 15.09
C GLY A 113 -0.85 0.89 14.58
N VAL A 114 0.43 0.69 14.26
CA VAL A 114 1.23 1.68 13.54
C VAL A 114 0.73 1.70 12.10
N ILE A 115 0.54 2.87 11.51
CA ILE A 115 0.37 3.00 10.05
C ILE A 115 1.59 3.68 9.42
N SER A 116 1.82 3.51 8.12
CA SER A 116 2.92 4.17 7.39
C SER A 116 2.96 5.69 7.57
N PHE A 117 1.81 6.34 7.81
CA PHE A 117 1.72 7.76 8.16
C PHE A 117 2.51 8.12 9.43
N ASP A 118 2.59 7.21 10.40
CA ASP A 118 3.24 7.45 11.69
C ASP A 118 4.76 7.36 11.62
N GLU A 119 5.31 6.64 10.62
CA GLU A 119 6.75 6.43 10.50
C GLU A 119 7.44 7.64 9.84
N PRO A 120 8.37 8.33 10.53
CA PRO A 120 9.09 9.45 9.95
C PRO A 120 9.93 9.00 8.74
N THR A 121 9.85 9.76 7.64
CA THR A 121 10.55 9.47 6.39
C THR A 121 11.09 10.76 5.75
N ASN A 122 11.98 10.62 4.77
CA ASN A 122 12.43 11.74 3.97
C ASN A 122 11.26 12.33 3.17
N GLU A 123 11.04 13.64 3.29
CA GLU A 123 10.05 14.38 2.50
C GLU A 123 10.69 15.34 1.48
N ASN A 124 12.03 15.42 1.46
CA ASN A 124 12.77 16.31 0.59
C ASN A 124 13.37 15.53 -0.60
N PRO A 125 12.86 15.72 -1.84
CA PRO A 125 13.37 15.01 -3.02
C PRO A 125 14.85 15.32 -3.31
N ASN A 126 15.34 16.51 -2.91
CA ASN A 126 16.74 16.88 -3.09
C ASN A 126 17.68 16.11 -2.15
N LYS A 127 17.14 15.46 -1.11
CA LYS A 127 17.89 14.63 -0.17
C LYS A 127 17.78 13.13 -0.50
N GLY A 128 17.08 12.73 -1.56
CA GLY A 128 16.96 11.34 -2.00
C GLY A 128 15.51 10.92 -2.22
N ASP A 129 15.28 9.61 -2.32
CA ASP A 129 13.93 9.05 -2.43
C ASP A 129 13.06 9.46 -1.24
N ILE A 130 11.76 9.63 -1.49
CA ILE A 130 10.79 10.11 -0.51
C ILE A 130 9.99 8.94 0.06
N GLY A 131 9.69 9.00 1.36
CA GLY A 131 8.67 8.13 1.96
C GLY A 131 8.95 6.63 1.84
N HIS A 132 7.86 5.88 1.74
CA HIS A 132 7.87 4.43 1.50
C HIS A 132 7.81 4.14 0.00
N ARG A 133 8.95 3.73 -0.58
CA ARG A 133 9.11 3.48 -2.03
C ARG A 133 9.03 2.00 -2.34
N SER A 134 8.40 1.64 -3.46
CA SER A 134 8.39 0.28 -3.99
C SER A 134 9.00 0.26 -5.39
N GLU A 135 9.86 -0.73 -5.66
CA GLU A 135 10.51 -0.94 -6.96
C GLU A 135 10.33 -2.38 -7.38
N PHE A 136 9.88 -2.59 -8.61
CA PHE A 136 9.65 -3.92 -9.16
C PHE A 136 10.25 -4.01 -10.57
N THR A 137 10.67 -5.22 -10.92
CA THR A 137 11.07 -5.60 -12.27
C THR A 137 10.24 -6.82 -12.66
N VAL A 138 9.49 -6.68 -13.75
CA VAL A 138 8.60 -7.71 -14.27
C VAL A 138 9.20 -8.26 -15.55
N ASP A 139 9.53 -9.54 -15.56
CA ASP A 139 9.94 -10.28 -16.74
C ASP A 139 8.70 -11.01 -17.28
N PHE A 140 8.06 -10.43 -18.30
CA PHE A 140 6.84 -10.98 -18.88
C PHE A 140 7.08 -12.28 -19.66
N GLY A 141 8.27 -12.46 -20.23
CA GLY A 141 8.65 -13.70 -20.92
C GLY A 141 8.80 -14.87 -19.94
N LYS A 142 9.41 -14.63 -18.77
CA LYS A 142 9.54 -15.64 -17.71
C LYS A 142 8.32 -15.73 -16.80
N LYS A 143 7.37 -14.79 -16.91
CA LYS A 143 6.20 -14.66 -16.02
C LYS A 143 6.63 -14.52 -14.56
N GLU A 144 7.63 -13.68 -14.31
CA GLU A 144 8.18 -13.42 -12.98
C GLU A 144 8.12 -11.93 -12.64
N LEU A 145 7.83 -11.61 -11.38
CA LEU A 145 8.02 -10.27 -10.85
C LEU A 145 8.89 -10.37 -9.60
N LYS A 146 9.99 -9.60 -9.61
CA LYS A 146 10.87 -9.39 -8.46
C LYS A 146 10.80 -7.93 -8.05
N GLY A 147 11.10 -7.62 -6.80
CA GLY A 147 11.12 -6.24 -6.36
C GLY A 147 11.57 -6.09 -4.92
N ALA A 148 11.47 -4.86 -4.42
CA ALA A 148 11.78 -4.54 -3.04
C ALA A 148 10.95 -3.36 -2.53
N LEU A 149 10.72 -3.36 -1.23
CA LEU A 149 10.02 -2.30 -0.51
C LEU A 149 11.01 -1.59 0.42
N TYR A 150 11.04 -0.26 0.33
CA TYR A 150 12.02 0.58 1.01
C TYR A 150 11.34 1.63 1.88
N ARG A 151 11.98 1.94 3.00
CA ARG A 151 11.73 3.16 3.78
C ARG A 151 12.90 4.09 3.59
N ASN A 152 12.64 5.33 3.16
CA ASN A 152 13.67 6.34 3.02
C ASN A 152 13.75 7.19 4.29
N SER A 153 14.87 7.11 5.00
CA SER A 153 15.04 7.68 6.33
C SER A 153 15.00 9.21 6.32
N VAL A 154 14.45 9.79 7.37
CA VAL A 154 14.48 11.24 7.61
C VAL A 154 15.93 11.76 7.58
N VAL A 155 16.11 12.95 6.99
CA VAL A 155 17.37 13.69 6.99
C VAL A 155 17.16 14.95 7.82
N TYR A 156 17.97 15.12 8.88
CA TYR A 156 17.92 16.29 9.75
C TYR A 156 19.04 17.28 9.41
N GLY A 157 18.72 18.58 9.43
CA GLY A 157 19.67 19.67 9.26
C GLY A 157 20.14 19.92 7.82
N ASP A 158 21.04 20.88 7.66
CA ASP A 158 21.52 21.37 6.36
C ASP A 158 22.71 20.59 5.77
N SER A 159 23.10 19.47 6.38
CA SER A 159 24.22 18.66 5.86
C SER A 159 23.95 18.13 4.45
N ASP A 160 25.00 17.92 3.64
CA ASP A 160 24.90 17.27 2.32
C ASP A 160 24.52 15.78 2.39
N LYS A 161 24.21 15.26 3.58
CA LYS A 161 23.78 13.88 3.79
C LYS A 161 22.52 13.58 3.00
N LYS A 162 22.50 12.43 2.32
CA LYS A 162 21.32 11.87 1.65
C LYS A 162 20.55 10.93 2.57
N ALA A 163 19.27 10.73 2.26
CA ALA A 163 18.38 9.83 2.97
C ALA A 163 18.89 8.38 2.84
N ASP A 164 19.06 7.71 3.98
CA ASP A 164 19.42 6.31 4.01
C ASP A 164 18.23 5.46 3.56
N LYS A 165 18.41 4.72 2.46
CA LYS A 165 17.38 3.84 1.87
C LYS A 165 17.42 2.47 2.55
N VAL A 166 16.46 2.24 3.44
CA VAL A 166 16.37 1.01 4.24
C VAL A 166 15.42 0.03 3.55
N LYS A 167 15.95 -1.09 3.07
CA LYS A 167 15.13 -2.18 2.54
C LYS A 167 14.38 -2.87 3.68
N ARG A 168 13.08 -3.11 3.49
CA ARG A 168 12.20 -3.81 4.44
C ARG A 168 11.82 -5.21 3.96
N TYR A 169 11.52 -5.33 2.66
CA TYR A 169 11.13 -6.60 2.05
C TYR A 169 11.75 -6.76 0.68
N ASP A 170 12.15 -7.99 0.36
CA ASP A 170 12.34 -8.46 -1.01
C ASP A 170 11.07 -9.19 -1.49
N ILE A 171 10.68 -8.95 -2.74
CA ILE A 171 9.46 -9.50 -3.35
C ILE A 171 9.87 -10.48 -4.46
N SER A 172 9.24 -11.65 -4.48
CA SER A 172 9.43 -12.65 -5.53
C SER A 172 8.11 -13.37 -5.81
N THR A 173 7.64 -13.26 -7.06
CA THR A 173 6.31 -13.75 -7.46
C THR A 173 6.33 -14.37 -8.85
N LYS A 174 5.31 -15.18 -9.11
CA LYS A 174 4.96 -15.71 -10.43
C LYS A 174 3.69 -15.05 -10.94
N VAL A 175 3.64 -14.79 -12.24
CA VAL A 175 2.51 -14.20 -12.95
C VAL A 175 1.59 -15.29 -13.49
N PHE A 176 0.29 -15.17 -13.19
CA PHE A 176 -0.78 -16.06 -13.63
C PHE A 176 -1.94 -15.22 -14.16
N GLY A 177 -2.18 -15.28 -15.47
CA GLY A 177 -3.12 -14.35 -16.11
C GLY A 177 -2.60 -12.91 -15.99
N ASN A 178 -3.47 -11.99 -15.57
CA ASN A 178 -3.09 -10.62 -15.18
C ASN A 178 -2.86 -10.45 -13.66
N ARG A 179 -2.74 -11.56 -12.92
CA ARG A 179 -2.47 -11.60 -11.48
C ARG A 179 -1.06 -12.09 -11.21
N PHE A 180 -0.56 -11.84 -10.01
CA PHE A 180 0.69 -12.42 -9.54
C PHE A 180 0.56 -12.85 -8.08
N ARG A 181 1.28 -13.93 -7.74
CA ARG A 181 1.31 -14.51 -6.39
C ARG A 181 2.73 -14.93 -6.03
N GLY A 182 3.09 -14.78 -4.77
CA GLY A 182 4.41 -15.18 -4.30
C GLY A 182 4.64 -14.75 -2.87
N ASN A 183 5.86 -14.28 -2.58
CA ASN A 183 6.29 -14.00 -1.23
C ASN A 183 6.88 -12.60 -1.09
N ALA A 184 6.73 -12.04 0.11
CA ALA A 184 7.52 -10.93 0.60
C ALA A 184 8.42 -11.46 1.73
N THR A 185 9.74 -11.34 1.57
CA THR A 185 10.73 -11.81 2.54
C THR A 185 11.26 -10.62 3.33
N ALA A 186 11.08 -10.63 4.65
CA ALA A 186 11.58 -9.58 5.51
C ALA A 186 13.11 -9.59 5.55
N THR A 187 13.73 -8.42 5.37
CA THR A 187 15.19 -8.29 5.29
C THR A 187 15.85 -8.12 6.65
N ASP A 188 15.09 -7.73 7.67
CA ASP A 188 15.56 -7.60 9.07
C ASP A 188 14.58 -8.28 10.04
N LYS A 189 15.02 -9.43 10.58
CA LYS A 189 14.25 -10.26 11.50
C LYS A 189 14.22 -9.74 12.95
N GLN A 190 15.00 -8.70 13.26
CA GLN A 190 15.12 -8.13 14.61
C GLN A 190 14.17 -6.95 14.86
N THR A 191 13.37 -6.56 13.85
CA THR A 191 12.37 -5.49 14.02
C THR A 191 11.12 -5.99 14.74
N ALA A 192 10.38 -5.10 15.39
CA ALA A 192 9.11 -5.40 16.05
C ALA A 192 7.98 -5.65 15.05
N TYR A 193 8.00 -4.94 13.91
CA TYR A 193 6.88 -4.88 12.97
C TYR A 193 7.14 -5.54 11.60
N TRP A 194 8.37 -5.41 11.07
CA TRP A 194 8.73 -5.83 9.70
C TRP A 194 9.68 -7.03 9.69
N LYS A 195 9.42 -8.04 10.54
CA LYS A 195 10.32 -9.19 10.74
C LYS A 195 9.84 -10.47 10.06
N ASP A 196 8.55 -10.63 9.84
CA ASP A 196 8.00 -11.89 9.36
C ASP A 196 7.77 -11.87 7.86
N ASP A 197 8.03 -13.00 7.22
CA ASP A 197 7.74 -13.19 5.81
C ASP A 197 6.23 -13.21 5.58
N ALA A 198 5.81 -13.04 4.34
CA ALA A 198 4.41 -12.99 3.96
C ALA A 198 4.16 -13.67 2.63
N THR A 199 2.94 -14.19 2.46
CA THR A 199 2.40 -14.49 1.13
C THR A 199 1.75 -13.24 0.53
N LEU A 200 2.07 -12.98 -0.73
CA LEU A 200 1.71 -11.78 -1.47
C LEU A 200 0.84 -12.13 -2.67
N GLU A 201 -0.12 -11.25 -2.96
CA GLU A 201 -0.98 -11.36 -4.13
C GLU A 201 -1.33 -9.98 -4.69
N GLY A 202 -1.42 -9.86 -6.02
CA GLY A 202 -1.75 -8.63 -6.71
C GLY A 202 -2.09 -8.83 -8.18
N GLY A 203 -2.18 -7.73 -8.92
CA GLY A 203 -2.48 -7.75 -10.35
C GLY A 203 -2.02 -6.52 -11.11
N PHE A 204 -2.09 -6.64 -12.43
CA PHE A 204 -1.82 -5.59 -13.40
C PHE A 204 -3.12 -4.89 -13.79
N TYR A 205 -3.05 -3.58 -13.99
CA TYR A 205 -4.17 -2.70 -14.26
C TYR A 205 -3.84 -1.70 -15.37
N GLY A 206 -4.88 -1.23 -16.03
CA GLY A 206 -4.79 -0.46 -17.27
C GLY A 206 -4.76 -1.35 -18.51
N PRO A 207 -5.11 -0.80 -19.69
CA PRO A 207 -5.23 -1.55 -20.93
C PRO A 207 -4.01 -2.41 -21.26
N ASN A 208 -2.80 -1.93 -20.94
CA ASN A 208 -1.52 -2.53 -21.30
C ASN A 208 -0.66 -2.87 -20.07
N ALA A 209 -1.28 -3.11 -18.91
CA ALA A 209 -0.57 -3.33 -17.65
C ALA A 209 0.34 -2.16 -17.25
N GLU A 210 -0.10 -0.92 -17.49
CA GLU A 210 0.65 0.29 -17.17
C GLU A 210 0.96 0.41 -15.68
N GLU A 211 0.09 -0.16 -14.85
CA GLU A 211 0.17 -0.11 -13.40
C GLU A 211 0.00 -1.49 -12.79
N LEU A 212 0.53 -1.65 -11.58
CA LEU A 212 0.32 -2.83 -10.76
C LEU A 212 -0.03 -2.42 -9.34
N ALA A 213 -0.78 -3.27 -8.65
CA ALA A 213 -1.06 -3.11 -7.24
C ALA A 213 -1.27 -4.47 -6.57
N GLY A 214 -1.02 -4.54 -5.27
CA GLY A 214 -1.19 -5.76 -4.51
C GLY A 214 -1.09 -5.54 -3.01
N LYS A 215 -1.14 -6.66 -2.29
CA LYS A 215 -1.13 -6.71 -0.85
C LYS A 215 -0.40 -7.94 -0.32
N PHE A 216 -0.01 -7.89 0.95
CA PHE A 216 0.39 -9.06 1.70
C PHE A 216 0.04 -8.91 3.18
N LEU A 217 -0.07 -10.05 3.87
CA LEU A 217 -0.23 -10.15 5.31
C LEU A 217 0.92 -11.01 5.84
N ALA A 218 1.69 -10.48 6.77
CA ALA A 218 2.78 -11.22 7.42
C ALA A 218 2.24 -12.52 8.02
N ASN A 219 3.04 -13.60 7.96
CA ASN A 219 2.63 -14.94 8.37
C ASN A 219 2.24 -15.03 9.86
N ASN A 220 2.79 -14.14 10.68
CA ASN A 220 2.48 -13.99 12.10
C ASN A 220 1.29 -13.03 12.37
N TYR A 221 0.65 -12.52 11.31
CA TYR A 221 -0.43 -11.52 11.34
C TYR A 221 -0.07 -10.15 11.92
N SER A 222 1.22 -9.82 12.09
CA SER A 222 1.64 -8.56 12.71
C SER A 222 1.59 -7.35 11.80
N LEU A 223 1.51 -7.55 10.47
CA LEU A 223 1.58 -6.47 9.49
C LEU A 223 0.77 -6.80 8.25
N PHE A 224 -0.12 -5.89 7.88
CA PHE A 224 -0.81 -5.86 6.59
C PHE A 224 -0.24 -4.73 5.74
N SER A 225 0.06 -5.01 4.47
CA SER A 225 0.71 -4.09 3.56
C SER A 225 0.01 -4.04 2.21
N VAL A 226 0.03 -2.88 1.59
CA VAL A 226 -0.47 -2.62 0.23
C VAL A 226 0.57 -1.86 -0.56
N PHE A 227 0.62 -2.06 -1.87
CA PHE A 227 1.51 -1.33 -2.75
C PHE A 227 0.85 -1.04 -4.09
N ALA A 228 1.32 0.02 -4.75
CA ALA A 228 0.95 0.39 -6.11
C ALA A 228 2.17 0.97 -6.82
N ALA A 229 2.36 0.62 -8.09
CA ALA A 229 3.46 1.09 -8.91
C ALA A 229 3.04 1.25 -10.38
N GLN A 230 3.76 2.11 -11.09
CA GLN A 230 3.56 2.40 -12.51
C GLN A 230 4.83 2.07 -13.28
N GLN A 231 4.70 1.59 -14.51
CA GLN A 231 5.84 1.34 -15.39
C GLN A 231 6.67 2.62 -15.61
N THR A 232 8.00 2.49 -15.66
CA THR A 232 8.90 3.63 -15.92
C THR A 232 8.95 4.01 -17.39
N GLU A 233 8.60 3.07 -18.27
CA GLU A 233 8.67 3.20 -19.72
C GLU A 233 7.40 2.63 -20.31
N LYS A 234 6.87 3.27 -21.36
CA LYS A 234 5.71 2.73 -22.07
C LYS A 234 6.14 1.50 -22.85
N SER A 235 5.31 0.47 -22.79
CA SER A 235 5.53 -0.76 -23.54
C SER A 235 4.28 -1.12 -24.36
N GLU A 236 4.50 -1.57 -25.59
CA GLU A 236 3.47 -2.24 -26.36
C GLU A 236 3.12 -3.59 -25.74
N ALA A 237 1.83 -3.93 -25.77
CA ALA A 237 1.25 -5.12 -25.18
C ALA A 237 0.36 -5.85 -26.18
N GLU A 238 0.17 -7.15 -25.97
CA GLU A 238 -0.74 -7.97 -26.75
C GLU A 238 -1.93 -8.42 -25.90
N THR A 239 -3.12 -8.45 -26.49
CA THR A 239 -4.33 -8.98 -25.85
C THR A 239 -4.13 -10.44 -25.44
N LYS A 240 -4.35 -10.72 -24.16
CA LYS A 240 -4.26 -12.07 -23.57
C LYS A 240 -5.61 -12.62 -23.12
N PHE A 241 -6.58 -11.75 -22.86
CA PHE A 241 -7.90 -12.14 -22.35
C PHE A 241 -9.01 -11.33 -23.04
N ASP A 242 -10.11 -12.02 -23.35
CA ASP A 242 -11.37 -11.40 -23.77
C ASP A 242 -12.44 -11.67 -22.71
N ALA A 243 -13.21 -10.63 -22.38
CA ALA A 243 -14.37 -10.72 -21.51
C ALA A 243 -15.40 -9.71 -21.98
N VAL A 244 -16.54 -10.21 -22.44
CA VAL A 244 -17.53 -9.41 -23.17
C VAL A 244 -18.93 -9.81 -22.74
N GLN A 245 -19.78 -8.82 -22.55
CA GLN A 245 -21.21 -8.99 -22.36
C GLN A 245 -21.93 -8.53 -23.64
N LEU A 246 -22.88 -9.33 -24.10
CA LEU A 246 -23.76 -8.94 -25.21
C LEU A 246 -25.10 -8.50 -24.63
N ASP A 247 -25.45 -7.23 -24.88
CA ASP A 247 -26.81 -6.75 -24.68
C ASP A 247 -27.64 -7.14 -25.89
N LEU A 248 -28.54 -8.12 -25.70
CA LEU A 248 -29.39 -8.65 -26.77
C LEU A 248 -30.54 -7.71 -27.15
N LYS A 249 -30.91 -6.76 -26.28
CA LYS A 249 -31.97 -5.78 -26.58
C LYS A 249 -31.41 -4.66 -27.45
N GLU A 250 -30.22 -4.19 -27.12
CA GLU A 250 -29.55 -3.11 -27.84
C GLU A 250 -28.62 -3.60 -28.96
N ALA A 251 -28.47 -4.92 -29.12
CA ALA A 251 -27.50 -5.55 -30.02
C ALA A 251 -26.06 -4.98 -29.83
N LYS A 252 -25.68 -4.73 -28.58
CA LYS A 252 -24.44 -4.02 -28.21
C LYS A 252 -23.45 -4.92 -27.48
N LYS A 253 -22.18 -4.78 -27.81
CA LYS A 253 -21.05 -5.41 -27.10
C LYS A 253 -20.53 -4.47 -26.01
N LEU A 254 -20.43 -4.99 -24.78
CA LEU A 254 -19.83 -4.31 -23.64
C LEU A 254 -18.57 -5.05 -23.20
N ASN A 255 -17.50 -4.31 -22.93
CA ASN A 255 -16.27 -4.89 -22.37
C ASN A 255 -16.46 -5.14 -20.87
N MET A 256 -16.11 -6.33 -20.43
CA MET A 256 -16.11 -6.70 -19.01
C MET A 256 -14.67 -6.72 -18.46
N ASP A 257 -14.59 -6.62 -17.13
CA ASP A 257 -13.39 -6.91 -16.37
C ASP A 257 -13.18 -8.43 -16.29
N THR A 258 -11.91 -8.86 -16.27
CA THR A 258 -11.53 -10.26 -16.05
C THR A 258 -10.18 -10.33 -15.37
N PHE A 259 -9.96 -11.39 -14.59
CA PHE A 259 -8.66 -11.69 -13.99
C PHE A 259 -7.89 -12.79 -14.76
N GLY A 260 -8.30 -13.06 -16.00
CA GLY A 260 -7.72 -14.10 -16.84
C GLY A 260 -8.17 -15.53 -16.48
N TYR A 261 -9.27 -15.66 -15.75
CA TYR A 261 -9.95 -16.93 -15.48
C TYR A 261 -11.27 -16.95 -16.27
N ALA A 262 -11.45 -17.96 -17.12
CA ALA A 262 -12.61 -18.09 -18.02
C ALA A 262 -13.65 -19.11 -17.55
N ASN A 263 -13.47 -19.66 -16.34
CA ASN A 263 -14.31 -20.69 -15.75
C ASN A 263 -15.38 -20.14 -14.81
#